data_AF-A0A4U0TKB3-F1
#
_entry.id   AF-A0A4U0TKB3-F1
#
_cell.length_a   1.000
_cell.length_b   1.000
_cell.length_c   1.000
_cell.angle_alpha   90.00
_cell.angle_beta   90.00
_cell.angle_gamma   90.00
#
_symmetry.space_group_name_H-M   'P 1'
#
loop_
_entity.id
_entity.type
_entity.pdbx_description
1 polymer ?
#
loop_
_entity_poly.entity_id
_entity_poly.type
_entity_poly.pdbx_seq_one_letter_code
_entity_poly.pdbx_strand_id
1 'polypeptide(L)'
;MPTVLASTPAAAPNAKVAQVTGVRKNGKQWHDTKKPFRPNAGQTSYAKRAAKQAQEAEVKKLEKEMQAEREEERQRKIQAIKDKRAAKEEKERYELMAAKMHAKRVERLRRREKRNKLLKLPELVCMKLFLATFVCLAAITISVYQQDILREYMQAFLRTSGLRSITKTLTRSVATDSTSSTMSPSSTFVGLPVIPPEDPSLNATSPKPRAIQKVFEAIEQAEGAGATVRRSIGTPRLRNFTPFLMLDHFNVAVGAGFPDHPHRGQETITYLLSGAVDHEDFAGNKGTIETGDLQFMTAGKGIVHAEMPHDNSDGSSNIGLQLWVDLPKDLKNCEPRYRDLKAAEIPTAKSKDDKVTVKVISGRSYGVDSVRELAYTPVWLLDITILPGGKLAQNLPAGWNAFAYTLEGTTTFDTGATTQQVPRYHNTVFEQQGDQVLASVPEEGAEGAARFILVAGLPLAQPVVQYGPFVLTDASQVRQAMMDYSSFTNGFERARDWASEIGRVMM
;
A
#
# COMPACT_ATOMS: atom_id res chain seq x y z
N MET A 1 -26.12 -80.27 -86.28
CA MET A 1 -27.26 -79.82 -87.13
C MET A 1 -27.38 -78.31 -86.99
N PRO A 2 -27.63 -77.58 -88.09
CA PRO A 2 -26.71 -76.53 -88.56
C PRO A 2 -27.16 -75.07 -88.33
N THR A 3 -26.15 -74.20 -88.40
CA THR A 3 -26.08 -72.84 -88.99
C THR A 3 -27.37 -72.08 -89.28
N VAL A 4 -27.49 -70.83 -88.81
CA VAL A 4 -27.82 -69.64 -89.64
C VAL A 4 -27.30 -68.35 -88.96
N LEU A 5 -26.45 -67.62 -89.68
CA LEU A 5 -26.08 -66.21 -89.46
C LEU A 5 -27.24 -65.30 -89.88
N ALA A 6 -27.50 -64.23 -89.11
CA ALA A 6 -28.23 -63.07 -89.62
C ALA A 6 -27.66 -61.77 -89.05
N SER A 7 -27.29 -60.90 -89.98
CA SER A 7 -26.62 -59.61 -89.84
C SER A 7 -27.60 -58.44 -89.69
N THR A 8 -27.30 -57.53 -88.75
CA THR A 8 -27.44 -56.03 -88.75
C THR A 8 -28.69 -55.34 -89.34
N PRO A 9 -29.18 -54.23 -88.72
CA PRO A 9 -28.58 -52.91 -88.99
C PRO A 9 -28.46 -51.95 -87.80
N ALA A 10 -27.50 -51.03 -87.96
CA ALA A 10 -27.15 -49.93 -87.07
C ALA A 10 -28.23 -48.84 -87.02
N ALA A 11 -28.43 -48.27 -85.82
CA ALA A 11 -29.20 -47.04 -85.60
C ALA A 11 -28.26 -45.92 -85.12
N ALA A 12 -28.54 -44.71 -85.59
CA ALA A 12 -27.73 -43.49 -85.57
C ALA A 12 -27.28 -43.00 -84.17
N PRO A 13 -26.17 -42.22 -84.07
CA PRO A 13 -25.70 -41.67 -82.81
C PRO A 13 -26.59 -40.50 -82.39
N ASN A 14 -27.38 -40.68 -81.33
CA ASN A 14 -28.11 -39.59 -80.71
C ASN A 14 -27.13 -38.65 -79.98
N ALA A 15 -27.15 -37.38 -80.35
CA ALA A 15 -26.34 -36.32 -79.78
C ALA A 15 -26.49 -36.25 -78.25
N LYS A 16 -25.35 -36.30 -77.53
CA LYS A 16 -25.31 -36.00 -76.10
C LYS A 16 -25.59 -34.52 -75.90
N VAL A 17 -26.83 -34.19 -75.53
CA VAL A 17 -27.14 -32.91 -74.88
C VAL A 17 -26.47 -32.94 -73.50
N ALA A 18 -25.52 -32.05 -73.26
CA ALA A 18 -24.88 -31.90 -71.97
C ALA A 18 -25.94 -31.49 -70.93
N GLN A 19 -26.16 -32.32 -69.90
CA GLN A 19 -26.97 -31.95 -68.74
C GLN A 19 -26.23 -30.88 -67.94
N VAL A 20 -26.72 -29.66 -68.04
CA VAL A 20 -26.27 -28.51 -67.28
C VAL A 20 -26.70 -28.71 -65.82
N THR A 21 -25.74 -29.00 -64.92
CA THR A 21 -25.99 -29.12 -63.48
C THR A 21 -25.49 -27.87 -62.77
N GLY A 22 -26.42 -26.97 -62.42
CA GLY A 22 -26.13 -25.80 -61.58
C GLY A 22 -27.32 -24.85 -61.47
N VAL A 23 -27.44 -24.17 -60.33
CA VAL A 23 -28.54 -23.25 -60.02
C VAL A 23 -28.10 -21.81 -60.30
N ARG A 24 -28.89 -21.06 -61.07
CA ARG A 24 -28.60 -19.66 -61.41
C ARG A 24 -28.88 -18.73 -60.23
N LYS A 25 -27.94 -17.82 -59.93
CA LYS A 25 -28.22 -16.53 -59.29
C LYS A 25 -27.59 -15.43 -60.15
N ASN A 26 -28.43 -14.58 -60.75
CA ASN A 26 -28.04 -13.41 -61.55
C ASN A 26 -27.01 -13.64 -62.69
N GLY A 27 -27.21 -14.70 -63.47
CA GLY A 27 -26.93 -14.69 -64.91
C GLY A 27 -25.48 -14.66 -65.41
N LYS A 28 -24.42 -14.68 -64.58
CA LYS A 28 -23.04 -14.56 -65.12
C LYS A 28 -21.93 -15.48 -64.57
N GLN A 29 -22.18 -16.48 -63.71
CA GLN A 29 -21.14 -17.47 -63.36
C GLN A 29 -21.71 -18.81 -62.89
N TRP A 30 -21.11 -19.92 -63.37
CA TRP A 30 -21.35 -21.29 -62.89
C TRP A 30 -20.36 -21.60 -61.76
N HIS A 31 -20.84 -22.13 -60.63
CA HIS A 31 -19.98 -22.72 -59.60
C HIS A 31 -20.22 -24.22 -59.56
N ASP A 32 -19.14 -25.00 -59.41
CA ASP A 32 -19.24 -26.44 -59.15
C ASP A 32 -19.90 -26.72 -57.80
N THR A 33 -20.84 -27.66 -57.78
CA THR A 33 -21.53 -28.09 -56.57
C THR A 33 -20.54 -28.80 -55.64
N LYS A 34 -20.11 -28.13 -54.56
CA LYS A 34 -19.28 -28.76 -53.53
C LYS A 34 -20.03 -29.94 -52.90
N LYS A 35 -19.47 -31.15 -53.00
CA LYS A 35 -20.03 -32.33 -52.32
C LYS A 35 -19.95 -32.12 -50.79
N PRO A 36 -21.01 -32.46 -50.03
CA PRO A 36 -20.99 -32.33 -48.58
C PRO A 36 -19.84 -33.13 -47.96
N PHE A 37 -19.05 -32.51 -47.08
CA PHE A 37 -18.02 -33.21 -46.33
C PHE A 37 -18.67 -34.25 -45.41
N ARG A 38 -18.39 -35.52 -45.66
CA ARG A 38 -18.86 -36.65 -44.84
C ARG A 38 -17.63 -37.36 -44.28
N PRO A 39 -17.24 -37.08 -43.03
CA PRO A 39 -16.00 -37.61 -42.45
C PRO A 39 -15.93 -39.15 -42.41
N ASN A 40 -17.07 -39.83 -42.50
CA ASN A 40 -17.18 -41.29 -42.42
C ASN A 40 -17.53 -41.97 -43.77
N ALA A 41 -17.32 -41.28 -44.89
CA ALA A 41 -17.53 -41.86 -46.22
C ALA A 41 -16.47 -42.96 -46.50
N GLY A 42 -16.91 -44.16 -46.87
CA GLY A 42 -16.03 -45.29 -47.19
C GLY A 42 -15.76 -46.30 -46.06
N GLN A 43 -16.25 -46.05 -44.83
CA GLN A 43 -16.09 -47.00 -43.72
C GLN A 43 -17.24 -48.01 -43.64
N THR A 44 -16.91 -49.28 -43.37
CA THR A 44 -17.89 -50.35 -43.11
C THR A 44 -18.62 -50.11 -41.77
N SER A 45 -19.81 -50.69 -41.59
CA SER A 45 -20.60 -50.55 -40.36
C SER A 45 -19.87 -51.05 -39.11
N TYR A 46 -18.96 -52.02 -39.27
CA TYR A 46 -18.09 -52.50 -38.21
C TYR A 46 -17.01 -51.48 -37.82
N ALA A 47 -16.31 -50.91 -38.81
CA ALA A 47 -15.27 -49.90 -38.56
C ALA A 47 -15.82 -48.67 -37.82
N LYS A 48 -17.05 -48.23 -38.14
CA LYS A 48 -17.73 -47.12 -37.44
C LYS A 48 -18.02 -47.45 -35.96
N ARG A 49 -18.43 -48.69 -35.67
CA ARG A 49 -18.70 -49.13 -34.29
C ARG A 49 -17.41 -49.27 -33.47
N ALA A 50 -16.36 -49.82 -34.08
CA ALA A 50 -15.05 -49.95 -33.43
C ALA A 50 -14.45 -48.58 -33.08
N ALA A 51 -14.49 -47.60 -34.01
CA ALA A 51 -14.01 -46.25 -33.74
C ALA A 51 -14.82 -45.54 -32.64
N LYS A 52 -16.16 -45.71 -32.64
CA LYS A 52 -17.02 -45.16 -31.59
C LYS A 52 -16.72 -45.77 -30.22
N GLN A 53 -16.54 -47.09 -30.14
CA GLN A 53 -16.18 -47.77 -28.89
C GLN A 53 -14.80 -47.34 -28.37
N ALA A 54 -13.83 -47.13 -29.26
CA ALA A 54 -12.52 -46.61 -28.87
C ALA A 54 -12.61 -45.19 -28.28
N GLN A 55 -13.40 -44.31 -28.90
CA GLN A 55 -13.66 -42.96 -28.38
C GLN A 55 -14.39 -42.99 -27.04
N GLU A 56 -15.42 -43.82 -26.90
CA GLU A 56 -16.15 -43.98 -25.63
C GLU A 56 -15.23 -44.52 -24.51
N ALA A 57 -14.32 -45.44 -24.83
CA ALA A 57 -13.34 -45.96 -23.88
C ALA A 57 -12.32 -44.88 -23.44
N GLU A 58 -11.89 -44.04 -24.37
CA GLU A 58 -10.96 -42.93 -24.09
C GLU A 58 -11.62 -41.84 -23.24
N VAL A 59 -12.86 -41.45 -23.55
CA VAL A 59 -13.66 -40.52 -22.73
C VAL A 59 -13.86 -41.07 -21.32
N LYS A 60 -14.20 -42.36 -21.19
CA LYS A 60 -14.38 -43.00 -19.89
C LYS A 60 -13.09 -43.09 -19.07
N LYS A 61 -11.92 -43.16 -19.74
CA LYS A 61 -10.61 -43.11 -19.08
C LYS A 61 -10.33 -41.71 -18.54
N LEU A 62 -10.54 -40.68 -19.36
CA LEU A 62 -10.40 -39.27 -18.96
C LEU A 62 -11.35 -38.91 -17.81
N GLU A 63 -12.59 -39.40 -17.83
CA GLU A 63 -13.56 -39.16 -16.76
C GLU A 63 -13.10 -39.77 -15.43
N LYS A 64 -12.51 -40.98 -15.46
CA LYS A 64 -11.94 -41.61 -14.26
C LYS A 64 -10.73 -40.85 -13.73
N GLU A 65 -9.85 -40.38 -14.60
CA GLU A 65 -8.68 -39.57 -14.21
C GLU A 65 -9.13 -38.25 -13.55
N MET A 66 -10.12 -37.57 -14.14
CA MET A 66 -10.68 -36.35 -13.57
C MET A 66 -11.42 -36.59 -12.24
N GLN A 67 -12.08 -37.74 -12.06
CA GLN A 67 -12.70 -38.12 -10.79
C GLN A 67 -11.64 -38.38 -9.71
N ALA A 68 -10.55 -39.06 -10.04
CA ALA A 68 -9.44 -39.31 -9.11
C ALA A 68 -8.77 -38.00 -8.67
N GLU A 69 -8.52 -37.08 -9.61
CA GLU A 69 -7.95 -35.77 -9.30
C GLU A 69 -8.84 -34.94 -8.36
N ARG A 70 -10.16 -34.94 -8.60
CA ARG A 70 -11.13 -34.27 -7.71
C ARG A 70 -11.15 -34.88 -6.30
N GLU A 71 -11.00 -36.20 -6.20
CA GLU A 71 -10.96 -36.87 -4.90
C GLU A 71 -9.65 -36.56 -4.15
N GLU A 72 -8.51 -36.54 -4.85
CA GLU A 72 -7.24 -36.09 -4.28
C GLU A 72 -7.29 -34.63 -3.81
N GLU A 73 -7.88 -33.74 -4.59
CA GLU A 73 -8.04 -32.33 -4.19
C GLU A 73 -8.93 -32.19 -2.95
N ARG A 74 -10.02 -32.98 -2.87
CA ARG A 74 -10.89 -33.03 -1.70
C ARG A 74 -10.13 -33.51 -0.45
N GLN A 75 -9.30 -34.54 -0.58
CA GLN A 75 -8.47 -35.04 0.52
C GLN A 75 -7.43 -34.00 0.96
N ARG A 76 -6.78 -33.29 0.02
CA ARG A 76 -5.84 -32.19 0.34
C ARG A 76 -6.54 -31.06 1.10
N LYS A 77 -7.76 -30.69 0.72
CA LYS A 77 -8.57 -29.67 1.45
C LYS A 77 -8.91 -30.12 2.87
N ILE A 78 -9.29 -31.39 3.05
CA ILE A 78 -9.56 -31.95 4.38
C ILE A 78 -8.30 -31.90 5.27
N GLN A 79 -7.15 -32.27 4.70
CA GLN A 79 -5.88 -32.24 5.44
C GLN A 79 -5.48 -30.81 5.84
N ALA A 80 -5.59 -29.85 4.92
CA ALA A 80 -5.31 -28.45 5.20
C ALA A 80 -6.19 -27.87 6.32
N ILE A 81 -7.46 -28.28 6.40
CA ILE A 81 -8.36 -27.86 7.49
C ILE A 81 -7.89 -28.45 8.83
N LYS A 82 -7.47 -29.71 8.86
CA LYS A 82 -6.94 -30.35 10.07
C LYS A 82 -5.66 -29.65 10.55
N ASP A 83 -4.73 -29.37 9.63
CA ASP A 83 -3.46 -28.71 9.95
C ASP A 83 -3.71 -27.29 10.48
N LYS A 84 -4.65 -26.54 9.89
CA LYS A 84 -5.03 -25.20 10.36
C LYS A 84 -5.63 -25.22 11.77
N ARG A 85 -6.43 -26.24 12.11
CA ARG A 85 -6.97 -26.41 13.47
C ARG A 85 -5.87 -26.74 14.47
N ALA A 86 -4.97 -27.66 14.13
CA ALA A 86 -3.83 -28.01 14.97
C ALA A 86 -2.91 -26.80 15.24
N ALA A 87 -2.61 -26.00 14.20
CA ALA A 87 -1.80 -24.79 14.35
C ALA A 87 -2.48 -23.72 15.24
N LYS A 88 -3.82 -23.60 15.17
CA LYS A 88 -4.59 -22.71 16.04
C LYS A 88 -4.51 -23.17 17.51
N GLU A 89 -4.69 -24.45 17.77
CA GLU A 89 -4.57 -25.03 19.12
C GLU A 89 -3.16 -24.84 19.71
N GLU A 90 -2.11 -25.01 18.89
CA GLU A 90 -0.73 -24.76 19.30
C GLU A 90 -0.49 -23.28 19.63
N LYS A 91 -1.01 -22.36 18.81
CA LYS A 91 -0.93 -20.91 19.06
C LYS A 91 -1.62 -20.52 20.36
N GLU A 92 -2.83 -21.01 20.61
CA GLU A 92 -3.58 -20.77 21.85
C GLU A 92 -2.80 -21.30 23.08
N ARG A 93 -2.13 -22.45 22.95
CA ARG A 93 -1.26 -23.01 24.00
C ARG A 93 -0.08 -22.09 24.31
N TYR A 94 0.56 -21.52 23.29
CA TYR A 94 1.66 -20.57 23.49
C TYR A 94 1.18 -19.25 24.09
N GLU A 95 0.03 -18.73 23.67
CA GLU A 95 -0.56 -17.51 24.23
C GLU A 95 -0.92 -17.69 25.71
N LEU A 96 -1.50 -18.84 26.10
CA LEU A 96 -1.78 -19.17 27.49
C LEU A 96 -0.48 -19.25 28.33
N MET A 97 0.60 -19.80 27.76
CA MET A 97 1.90 -19.84 28.41
C MET A 97 2.49 -18.43 28.58
N ALA A 98 2.40 -17.59 27.54
CA ALA A 98 2.85 -16.20 27.56
C ALA A 98 2.08 -15.38 28.61
N ALA A 99 0.75 -15.52 28.68
CA ALA A 99 -0.09 -14.88 29.68
C ALA A 99 0.31 -15.29 31.12
N LYS A 100 0.56 -16.58 31.35
CA LYS A 100 1.06 -17.08 32.65
C LYS A 100 2.43 -16.48 33.01
N MET A 101 3.34 -16.37 32.05
CA MET A 101 4.66 -15.76 32.26
C MET A 101 4.57 -14.25 32.53
N HIS A 102 3.69 -13.55 31.81
CA HIS A 102 3.41 -12.14 32.01
C HIS A 102 2.83 -11.89 33.41
N ALA A 103 1.83 -12.67 33.84
CA ALA A 103 1.25 -12.58 35.18
C ALA A 103 2.31 -12.77 36.28
N LYS A 104 3.20 -13.78 36.14
CA LYS A 104 4.33 -13.97 37.06
C LYS A 104 5.28 -12.78 37.07
N ARG A 105 5.54 -12.14 35.92
CA ARG A 105 6.39 -10.95 35.82
C ARG A 105 5.76 -9.75 36.53
N VAL A 106 4.47 -9.51 36.32
CA VAL A 106 3.71 -8.44 36.99
C VAL A 106 3.71 -8.65 38.49
N GLU A 107 3.50 -9.88 38.97
CA GLU A 107 3.54 -10.18 40.39
C GLU A 107 4.93 -9.90 41.00
N ARG A 108 6.01 -10.27 40.31
CA ARG A 108 7.39 -9.95 40.73
C ARG A 108 7.62 -8.44 40.81
N LEU A 109 7.08 -7.67 39.87
CA LEU A 109 7.18 -6.21 39.87
C LEU A 109 6.40 -5.61 41.05
N ARG A 110 5.17 -6.03 41.29
CA ARG A 110 4.37 -5.60 42.46
C ARG A 110 5.09 -5.91 43.79
N ARG A 111 5.70 -7.09 43.92
CA ARG A 111 6.53 -7.43 45.09
C ARG A 111 7.75 -6.51 45.22
N ARG A 112 8.40 -6.12 44.11
CA ARG A 112 9.53 -5.17 44.11
C ARG A 112 9.08 -3.77 44.50
N GLU A 113 7.95 -3.28 43.98
CA GLU A 113 7.39 -1.99 44.36
C GLU A 113 7.00 -1.93 45.83
N LYS A 114 6.37 -2.99 46.36
CA LYS A 114 6.04 -3.08 47.79
C LYS A 114 7.30 -3.01 48.66
N ARG A 115 8.38 -3.71 48.27
CA ARG A 115 9.69 -3.60 48.93
C ARG A 115 10.28 -2.19 48.83
N ASN A 116 10.20 -1.55 47.66
CA ASN A 116 10.70 -0.19 47.46
C ASN A 116 9.90 0.84 48.29
N LYS A 117 8.59 0.68 48.44
CA LYS A 117 7.77 1.52 49.32
C LYS A 117 8.16 1.34 50.79
N LEU A 118 8.39 0.11 51.24
CA LEU A 118 8.89 -0.17 52.60
C LEU A 118 10.28 0.45 52.82
N LEU A 119 11.15 0.47 51.81
CA LEU A 119 12.47 1.09 51.89
C LEU A 119 12.44 2.63 51.89
N LYS A 120 11.34 3.25 51.43
CA LYS A 120 11.12 4.70 51.41
C LYS A 120 10.34 5.21 52.63
N LEU A 121 10.02 4.34 53.60
CA LEU A 121 9.45 4.80 54.87
C LEU A 121 10.46 5.73 55.56
N PRO A 122 10.04 6.92 56.00
CA PRO A 122 10.93 7.95 56.57
C PRO A 122 11.71 7.43 57.77
N GLU A 123 11.15 6.52 58.56
CA GLU A 123 11.82 5.86 59.69
C GLU A 123 13.05 5.04 59.26
N LEU A 124 12.97 4.32 58.12
CA LEU A 124 14.06 3.46 57.64
C LEU A 124 15.18 4.26 56.95
N VAL A 125 14.82 5.37 56.29
CA VAL A 125 15.77 6.33 55.70
C VAL A 125 16.52 7.06 56.82
N CYS A 126 15.81 7.46 57.88
CA CYS A 126 16.39 8.09 59.06
C CYS A 126 17.35 7.13 59.79
N MET A 127 16.94 5.87 60.00
CA MET A 127 17.80 4.85 60.64
C MET A 127 19.08 4.55 59.83
N LYS A 128 18.99 4.51 58.49
CA LYS A 128 20.17 4.34 57.62
C LYS A 128 21.10 5.55 57.64
N LEU A 129 20.54 6.77 57.72
CA LEU A 129 21.32 8.01 57.85
C LEU A 129 22.04 8.07 59.20
N PHE A 130 21.39 7.65 60.29
CA PHE A 130 22.01 7.52 61.61
C PHE A 130 23.12 6.47 61.63
N LEU A 131 22.91 5.31 60.99
CA LEU A 131 23.95 4.27 60.93
C LEU A 131 25.16 4.73 60.09
N ALA A 132 24.92 5.40 58.96
CA ALA A 132 25.99 5.92 58.11
C ALA A 132 26.80 7.04 58.80
N THR A 133 26.14 7.94 59.52
CA THR A 133 26.83 8.98 60.31
C THR A 133 27.63 8.40 61.46
N PHE A 134 27.12 7.37 62.14
CA PHE A 134 27.85 6.66 63.19
C PHE A 134 29.09 5.93 62.65
N VAL A 135 28.98 5.26 61.50
CA VAL A 135 30.13 4.60 60.83
C VAL A 135 31.19 5.63 60.41
N CYS A 136 30.79 6.78 59.87
CA CYS A 136 31.73 7.86 59.55
C CYS A 136 32.43 8.42 60.80
N LEU A 137 31.71 8.64 61.90
CA LEU A 137 32.32 9.10 63.15
C LEU A 137 33.27 8.06 63.76
N ALA A 138 32.92 6.78 63.69
CA ALA A 138 33.80 5.68 64.09
C ALA A 138 35.07 5.62 63.21
N ALA A 139 34.94 5.79 61.89
CA ALA A 139 36.09 5.82 61.00
C ALA A 139 37.00 7.03 61.25
N ILE A 140 36.42 8.22 61.52
CA ILE A 140 37.18 9.43 61.86
C ILE A 140 37.91 9.26 63.20
N THR A 141 37.24 8.72 64.23
CA THR A 141 37.88 8.46 65.53
C THR A 141 39.00 7.42 65.42
N ILE A 142 38.82 6.36 64.62
CA ILE A 142 39.89 5.40 64.32
C ILE A 142 41.05 6.07 63.56
N SER A 143 40.77 6.92 62.57
CA SER A 143 41.80 7.66 61.84
C SER A 143 42.56 8.67 62.70
N VAL A 144 41.90 9.33 63.65
CA VAL A 144 42.54 10.24 64.61
C VAL A 144 43.40 9.44 65.61
N TYR A 145 42.91 8.31 66.10
CA TYR A 145 43.67 7.44 67.01
C TYR A 145 44.89 6.78 66.33
N GLN A 146 44.85 6.57 65.01
CA GLN A 146 45.97 6.04 64.23
C GLN A 146 47.01 7.11 63.82
N GLN A 147 46.78 8.40 64.06
CA GLN A 147 47.75 9.45 63.67
C GLN A 147 49.07 9.37 64.44
N ASP A 148 49.05 8.93 65.70
CA ASP A 148 50.27 8.82 66.49
C ASP A 148 51.15 7.66 66.02
N ILE A 149 50.53 6.54 65.63
CA ILE A 149 51.23 5.37 65.06
C ILE A 149 51.79 5.68 63.65
N LEU A 150 51.04 6.42 62.84
CA LEU A 150 51.46 6.80 61.48
C LEU A 150 52.59 7.85 61.46
N ARG A 151 52.70 8.70 62.49
CA ARG A 151 53.83 9.66 62.61
C ARG A 151 55.15 8.96 62.93
N GLU A 152 55.15 7.95 63.78
CA GLU A 152 56.34 7.13 64.06
C GLU A 152 56.81 6.36 62.81
N TYR A 153 55.87 5.80 62.04
CA TYR A 153 56.19 5.09 60.80
C TYR A 153 56.70 6.00 59.67
N MET A 154 56.18 7.22 59.52
CA MET A 154 56.65 8.17 58.50
C MET A 154 58.05 8.73 58.78
N GLN A 155 58.43 8.91 60.05
CA GLN A 155 59.78 9.35 60.41
C GLN A 155 60.83 8.25 60.19
N ALA A 156 60.45 6.98 60.30
CA ALA A 156 61.29 5.83 59.95
C ALA A 156 61.44 5.66 58.42
N PHE A 157 60.38 5.93 57.64
CA PHE A 157 60.36 5.76 56.19
C PHE A 157 61.17 6.84 55.43
N LEU A 158 61.26 8.07 55.97
CA LEU A 158 62.00 9.18 55.34
C LEU A 158 63.54 9.11 55.53
N ARG A 159 64.06 8.11 56.27
CA ARG A 159 65.51 7.89 56.43
C ARG A 159 66.12 6.92 55.43
N THR A 160 65.32 6.22 54.63
CA THR A 160 65.82 5.21 53.70
C THR A 160 65.24 5.42 52.32
N SER A 161 66.13 5.75 51.36
CA SER A 161 65.95 5.72 49.90
C SER A 161 64.91 6.67 49.30
N GLY A 162 65.19 7.60 48.38
CA GLY A 162 66.35 7.77 47.50
C GLY A 162 65.93 7.67 46.02
N LEU A 163 65.62 8.82 45.39
CA LEU A 163 65.61 9.10 43.93
C LEU A 163 64.60 8.32 43.06
N ARG A 164 64.15 8.73 41.86
CA ARG A 164 64.00 9.99 41.09
C ARG A 164 63.25 9.58 39.80
N SER A 165 62.43 10.48 39.26
CA SER A 165 62.09 10.63 37.82
C SER A 165 61.09 9.64 37.19
N ILE A 166 59.99 10.15 36.61
CA ILE A 166 59.86 10.51 35.18
C ILE A 166 58.44 11.07 34.92
N THR A 167 58.38 12.17 34.18
CA THR A 167 57.22 12.99 33.77
C THR A 167 56.57 12.54 32.44
N LYS A 168 55.40 13.18 32.12
CA LYS A 168 54.65 13.32 30.84
C LYS A 168 53.60 12.21 30.57
N THR A 169 52.36 12.45 30.11
CA THR A 169 51.83 13.51 29.21
C THR A 169 50.28 13.60 29.26
N LEU A 170 49.75 14.74 28.76
CA LEU A 170 48.50 14.96 27.99
C LEU A 170 47.18 15.35 28.72
N THR A 171 46.98 16.68 28.76
CA THR A 171 45.73 17.44 28.78
C THR A 171 44.91 17.32 27.49
N ARG A 172 43.57 17.26 27.57
CA ARG A 172 42.64 18.22 26.90
C ARG A 172 41.15 18.04 27.30
N SER A 173 40.58 19.14 27.83
CA SER A 173 39.23 19.71 27.61
C SER A 173 37.96 18.85 27.70
N VAL A 174 37.13 19.16 28.71
CA VAL A 174 35.67 18.94 28.70
C VAL A 174 35.00 20.29 28.52
N ALA A 175 34.24 20.45 27.44
CA ALA A 175 33.24 21.50 27.29
C ALA A 175 31.87 20.82 27.32
N THR A 176 31.01 21.40 28.14
CA THR A 176 29.64 21.02 28.48
C THR A 176 28.70 21.21 27.30
N ASP A 177 27.82 20.24 27.07
CA ASP A 177 26.60 20.47 26.28
C ASP A 177 25.39 19.95 27.06
N SER A 178 24.47 20.86 27.35
CA SER A 178 23.22 20.63 28.06
C SER A 178 22.11 20.45 27.02
N THR A 179 21.64 19.22 26.84
CA THR A 179 20.43 18.95 26.05
C THR A 179 19.27 18.60 26.98
N SER A 180 18.26 19.47 27.00
CA SER A 180 16.98 19.21 27.64
C SER A 180 16.17 18.23 26.78
N SER A 181 15.99 17.01 27.27
CA SER A 181 15.09 16.04 26.65
C SER A 181 13.64 16.30 27.10
N THR A 182 12.86 16.97 26.27
CA THR A 182 11.39 16.95 26.37
C THR A 182 10.88 15.61 25.87
N MET A 183 10.38 14.76 26.78
CA MET A 183 9.70 13.51 26.42
C MET A 183 8.35 13.80 25.76
N SER A 184 8.15 13.29 24.54
CA SER A 184 6.86 13.29 23.86
C SER A 184 5.91 12.22 24.43
N PRO A 185 4.58 12.37 24.30
CA PRO A 185 3.62 11.38 24.79
C PRO A 185 3.68 10.11 23.95
N SER A 186 3.56 8.96 24.63
CA SER A 186 3.47 7.62 24.03
C SER A 186 2.16 7.50 23.24
N SER A 187 2.23 7.54 21.92
CA SER A 187 1.11 7.13 21.05
C SER A 187 1.00 5.59 20.99
N THR A 188 -0.24 5.10 21.04
CA THR A 188 -0.61 3.69 20.80
C THR A 188 -0.71 3.35 19.30
N PHE A 189 -0.43 4.30 18.40
CA PHE A 189 -0.46 4.06 16.97
C PHE A 189 0.69 3.11 16.56
N VAL A 190 0.32 1.94 16.01
CA VAL A 190 1.27 0.89 15.60
C VAL A 190 1.85 1.14 14.19
N GLY A 191 1.41 2.20 13.50
CA GLY A 191 1.88 2.53 12.17
C GLY A 191 3.32 3.05 12.14
N LEU A 192 3.93 2.91 10.98
CA LEU A 192 5.28 3.42 10.75
C LEU A 192 5.27 4.95 10.82
N PRO A 193 6.37 5.59 11.26
CA PRO A 193 6.43 7.04 11.35
C PRO A 193 6.29 7.66 9.96
N VAL A 194 5.34 8.58 9.83
CA VAL A 194 5.11 9.35 8.60
C VAL A 194 6.34 10.16 8.20
N ILE A 195 7.03 10.73 9.18
CA ILE A 195 8.29 11.46 9.00
C ILE A 195 9.41 10.53 9.47
N PRO A 196 10.32 10.10 8.57
CA PRO A 196 11.42 9.24 8.98
C PRO A 196 12.32 9.99 9.98
N PRO A 197 12.64 9.39 11.15
CA PRO A 197 13.48 10.02 12.14
C PRO A 197 14.90 10.19 11.59
N GLU A 198 15.29 11.46 11.41
CA GLU A 198 16.62 11.90 10.95
C GLU A 198 17.12 11.21 9.67
N ASP A 199 16.30 11.24 8.61
CA ASP A 199 16.75 10.82 7.27
C ASP A 199 17.82 11.81 6.73
N PRO A 200 19.04 11.33 6.42
CA PRO A 200 20.11 12.18 5.90
C PRO A 200 19.73 12.93 4.61
N SER A 201 18.83 12.40 3.77
CA SER A 201 18.43 13.08 2.53
C SER A 201 17.67 14.37 2.79
N LEU A 202 16.98 14.46 3.93
CA LEU A 202 16.24 15.67 4.30
C LEU A 202 17.17 16.81 4.72
N ASN A 203 18.39 16.48 5.15
CA ASN A 203 19.40 17.42 5.64
C ASN A 203 20.70 17.39 4.81
N ALA A 204 20.65 16.87 3.57
CA ALA A 204 21.83 16.72 2.73
C ALA A 204 22.46 18.10 2.43
N THR A 205 23.77 18.23 2.66
CA THR A 205 24.51 19.48 2.40
C THR A 205 24.60 19.85 0.92
N SER A 206 24.38 18.88 0.03
CA SER A 206 24.34 19.08 -1.43
C SER A 206 23.35 18.11 -2.08
N PRO A 207 22.03 18.39 -2.00
CA PRO A 207 21.00 17.49 -2.46
C PRO A 207 21.04 17.34 -3.99
N LYS A 208 20.95 16.11 -4.49
CA LYS A 208 20.93 15.82 -5.93
C LYS A 208 19.49 15.76 -6.45
N PRO A 209 19.17 16.38 -7.59
CA PRO A 209 17.86 16.21 -8.21
C PRO A 209 17.62 14.75 -8.63
N ARG A 210 16.39 14.27 -8.45
CA ARG A 210 15.96 12.97 -8.97
C ARG A 210 15.75 13.04 -10.48
N ALA A 211 16.17 12.00 -11.19
CA ALA A 211 15.87 11.85 -12.62
C ALA A 211 14.38 11.51 -12.83
N ILE A 212 13.87 11.79 -14.04
CA ILE A 212 12.53 11.42 -14.45
C ILE A 212 12.57 10.03 -15.09
N GLN A 213 11.88 9.07 -14.46
CA GLN A 213 11.73 7.73 -15.01
C GLN A 213 10.69 7.70 -16.14
N LYS A 214 9.58 8.42 -15.96
CA LYS A 214 8.45 8.39 -16.90
C LYS A 214 7.56 9.61 -16.76
N VAL A 215 7.05 10.12 -17.89
CA VAL A 215 5.95 11.08 -17.92
C VAL A 215 4.83 10.55 -18.80
N PHE A 216 3.59 10.63 -18.32
CA PHE A 216 2.44 10.18 -19.09
C PHE A 216 1.13 10.82 -18.67
N GLU A 217 0.26 11.09 -19.66
CA GLU A 217 -1.12 11.52 -19.43
C GLU A 217 -1.97 10.43 -18.75
N ALA A 218 -2.77 10.84 -17.77
CA ALA A 218 -3.80 10.02 -17.15
C ALA A 218 -4.99 9.83 -18.11
N ILE A 219 -5.52 8.60 -18.16
CA ILE A 219 -6.55 8.22 -19.11
C ILE A 219 -7.91 8.32 -18.43
N GLU A 220 -8.88 8.93 -19.12
CA GLU A 220 -10.26 9.02 -18.66
C GLU A 220 -11.00 7.69 -18.85
N GLN A 221 -11.75 7.27 -17.83
CA GLN A 221 -12.56 6.06 -17.83
C GLN A 221 -13.77 6.18 -16.89
N ALA A 222 -14.81 5.39 -17.17
CA ALA A 222 -15.98 5.27 -16.31
C ALA A 222 -15.68 4.34 -15.12
N GLU A 223 -16.18 4.69 -13.95
CA GLU A 223 -16.11 3.90 -12.71
C GLU A 223 -17.41 4.07 -11.92
N GLY A 224 -17.64 3.21 -10.92
CA GLY A 224 -18.81 3.28 -10.05
C GLY A 224 -20.12 3.28 -10.83
N ALA A 225 -21.06 4.14 -10.41
CA ALA A 225 -22.30 4.40 -11.11
C ALA A 225 -22.27 5.83 -11.69
N GLY A 226 -21.99 5.92 -13.00
CA GLY A 226 -21.99 7.19 -13.74
C GLY A 226 -20.80 8.12 -13.48
N ALA A 227 -19.83 7.71 -12.66
CA ALA A 227 -18.66 8.54 -12.33
C ALA A 227 -17.60 8.45 -13.43
N THR A 228 -16.86 9.54 -13.63
CA THR A 228 -15.72 9.59 -14.54
C THR A 228 -14.45 9.90 -13.76
N VAL A 229 -13.39 9.13 -14.02
CA VAL A 229 -12.09 9.31 -13.41
C VAL A 229 -11.00 9.37 -14.45
N ARG A 230 -9.96 10.17 -14.19
CA ARG A 230 -8.70 10.11 -14.92
C ARG A 230 -7.70 9.28 -14.13
N ARG A 231 -7.39 8.07 -14.61
CA ARG A 231 -6.49 7.12 -13.93
C ARG A 231 -5.06 7.26 -14.44
N SER A 232 -4.10 7.40 -13.52
CA SER A 232 -2.66 7.36 -13.85
C SER A 232 -2.01 6.05 -13.41
N ILE A 233 -1.90 5.83 -12.09
CA ILE A 233 -1.41 4.57 -11.51
C ILE A 233 -2.57 3.57 -11.55
N GLY A 234 -2.30 2.32 -11.90
CA GLY A 234 -3.33 1.30 -12.13
C GLY A 234 -3.64 1.08 -13.62
N THR A 235 -3.04 1.86 -14.52
CA THR A 235 -3.14 1.67 -15.97
C THR A 235 -2.11 0.67 -16.50
N PRO A 236 -2.23 0.15 -17.73
CA PRO A 236 -1.18 -0.66 -18.35
C PRO A 236 0.18 0.05 -18.45
N ARG A 237 0.20 1.41 -18.45
CA ARG A 237 1.45 2.18 -18.48
C ARG A 237 2.19 2.15 -17.14
N LEU A 238 1.47 1.98 -16.03
CA LEU A 238 2.02 1.88 -14.68
C LEU A 238 1.03 1.11 -13.80
N ARG A 239 1.07 -0.23 -13.87
CA ARG A 239 0.06 -1.11 -13.21
C ARG A 239 0.00 -0.91 -11.70
N ASN A 240 1.15 -0.65 -11.09
CA ASN A 240 1.32 -0.21 -9.71
C ASN A 240 2.70 0.44 -9.60
N PHE A 241 2.94 1.15 -8.51
CA PHE A 241 4.19 1.80 -8.18
C PHE A 241 4.38 1.81 -6.66
N THR A 242 4.85 0.69 -6.10
CA THR A 242 4.85 0.44 -4.65
C THR A 242 5.34 1.64 -3.81
N PRO A 243 4.62 2.04 -2.74
CA PRO A 243 3.42 1.40 -2.20
C PRO A 243 2.12 1.80 -2.91
N PHE A 244 2.16 2.61 -3.98
CA PHE A 244 0.96 3.12 -4.64
C PHE A 244 0.36 2.10 -5.62
N LEU A 245 -0.94 1.87 -5.48
CA LEU A 245 -1.67 0.87 -6.24
C LEU A 245 -2.49 1.50 -7.36
N MET A 246 -3.08 2.66 -7.08
CA MET A 246 -3.97 3.38 -7.99
C MET A 246 -3.98 4.87 -7.65
N LEU A 247 -4.09 5.71 -8.68
CA LEU A 247 -4.38 7.13 -8.51
C LEU A 247 -5.44 7.53 -9.54
N ASP A 248 -6.58 7.95 -9.04
CA ASP A 248 -7.66 8.52 -9.82
C ASP A 248 -7.84 9.99 -9.49
N HIS A 249 -7.97 10.82 -10.52
CA HIS A 249 -8.50 12.18 -10.43
C HIS A 249 -9.96 12.12 -10.87
N PHE A 250 -10.86 12.12 -9.90
CA PHE A 250 -12.28 11.98 -10.15
C PHE A 250 -12.93 13.32 -10.45
N ASN A 251 -13.91 13.28 -11.35
CA ASN A 251 -14.84 14.34 -11.62
C ASN A 251 -16.24 13.71 -11.65
N VAL A 252 -16.96 13.85 -10.55
CA VAL A 252 -18.24 13.16 -10.33
C VAL A 252 -19.37 14.17 -10.41
N ALA A 253 -20.18 14.02 -11.46
CA ALA A 253 -21.37 14.83 -11.65
C ALA A 253 -22.45 14.48 -10.61
N VAL A 254 -23.40 15.40 -10.43
CA VAL A 254 -24.62 15.19 -9.63
C VAL A 254 -25.33 13.91 -10.09
N GLY A 255 -25.77 13.09 -9.14
CA GLY A 255 -26.43 11.81 -9.41
C GLY A 255 -25.53 10.68 -9.90
N ALA A 256 -24.20 10.86 -9.87
CA ALA A 256 -23.21 9.79 -10.04
C ALA A 256 -22.45 9.54 -8.73
N GLY A 257 -21.63 8.50 -8.64
CA GLY A 257 -20.88 8.19 -7.42
C GLY A 257 -20.42 6.75 -7.31
N PHE A 258 -20.03 6.37 -6.11
CA PHE A 258 -19.50 5.04 -5.79
C PHE A 258 -20.38 4.38 -4.72
N PRO A 259 -21.45 3.67 -5.12
CA PRO A 259 -22.32 2.98 -4.17
C PRO A 259 -21.58 1.83 -3.47
N ASP A 260 -22.27 1.12 -2.58
CA ASP A 260 -21.74 0.05 -1.73
C ASP A 260 -20.74 -0.87 -2.45
N HIS A 261 -19.48 -0.79 -2.05
CA HIS A 261 -18.41 -1.60 -2.62
C HIS A 261 -17.37 -2.00 -1.56
N PRO A 262 -16.72 -3.17 -1.69
CA PRO A 262 -15.77 -3.64 -0.71
C PRO A 262 -14.34 -3.13 -0.98
N HIS A 263 -13.47 -3.21 0.04
CA HIS A 263 -12.00 -3.14 -0.07
C HIS A 263 -11.34 -4.12 0.91
N ARG A 264 -10.13 -4.63 0.61
CA ARG A 264 -9.31 -5.43 1.55
C ARG A 264 -7.82 -5.36 1.23
N GLY A 265 -7.02 -5.02 2.25
CA GLY A 265 -5.56 -5.08 2.21
C GLY A 265 -4.85 -3.81 1.74
N GLN A 266 -5.56 -2.71 1.57
CA GLN A 266 -5.04 -1.39 1.21
C GLN A 266 -5.55 -0.28 2.15
N GLU A 267 -4.96 0.90 2.03
CA GLU A 267 -5.52 2.17 2.49
C GLU A 267 -6.00 2.95 1.27
N THR A 268 -7.11 3.68 1.41
CA THR A 268 -7.57 4.67 0.42
C THR A 268 -7.45 6.06 1.02
N ILE A 269 -6.89 6.98 0.25
CA ILE A 269 -6.73 8.39 0.62
C ILE A 269 -7.58 9.20 -0.36
N THR A 270 -8.69 9.73 0.13
CA THR A 270 -9.58 10.62 -0.60
C THR A 270 -9.16 12.06 -0.28
N TYR A 271 -8.82 12.87 -1.29
CA TYR A 271 -8.52 14.30 -1.14
C TYR A 271 -9.45 15.13 -2.01
N LEU A 272 -10.29 15.95 -1.41
CA LEU A 272 -11.29 16.71 -2.15
C LEU A 272 -10.77 18.08 -2.56
N LEU A 273 -10.84 18.38 -3.87
CA LEU A 273 -10.34 19.62 -4.46
C LEU A 273 -11.46 20.66 -4.64
N SER A 274 -12.69 20.21 -4.88
CA SER A 274 -13.88 21.05 -5.04
C SER A 274 -15.15 20.27 -4.73
N GLY A 275 -16.12 20.92 -4.08
CA GLY A 275 -17.40 20.35 -3.68
C GLY A 275 -17.34 19.60 -2.33
N ALA A 276 -18.19 18.59 -2.17
CA ALA A 276 -18.28 17.72 -0.99
C ALA A 276 -18.61 16.26 -1.38
N VAL A 277 -18.15 15.29 -0.59
CA VAL A 277 -18.45 13.86 -0.76
C VAL A 277 -18.84 13.27 0.59
N ASP A 278 -20.01 12.64 0.66
CA ASP A 278 -20.42 11.83 1.80
C ASP A 278 -19.82 10.43 1.71
N HIS A 279 -19.45 9.89 2.86
CA HIS A 279 -19.05 8.51 2.99
C HIS A 279 -19.82 7.81 4.10
N GLU A 280 -20.08 6.52 3.92
CA GLU A 280 -20.77 5.66 4.89
C GLU A 280 -20.22 4.24 4.80
N ASP A 281 -19.98 3.58 5.93
CA ASP A 281 -19.51 2.20 5.97
C ASP A 281 -20.39 1.26 6.81
N PHE A 282 -20.16 -0.04 6.62
CA PHE A 282 -20.81 -1.10 7.36
C PHE A 282 -20.40 -1.24 8.84
N ALA A 283 -19.48 -0.40 9.31
CA ALA A 283 -19.02 -0.32 10.69
C ALA A 283 -19.69 0.83 11.45
N GLY A 284 -20.54 1.61 10.76
CA GLY A 284 -21.28 2.73 11.30
C GLY A 284 -20.52 4.06 11.23
N ASN A 285 -19.35 4.11 10.58
CA ASN A 285 -18.65 5.35 10.32
C ASN A 285 -19.32 6.06 9.16
N LYS A 286 -19.56 7.37 9.31
CA LYS A 286 -20.08 8.23 8.27
C LYS A 286 -19.65 9.67 8.48
N GLY A 287 -19.61 10.43 7.42
CA GLY A 287 -19.22 11.83 7.45
C GLY A 287 -19.19 12.45 6.06
N THR A 288 -18.80 13.71 6.03
CA THR A 288 -18.64 14.50 4.81
C THR A 288 -17.20 14.95 4.71
N ILE A 289 -16.60 14.68 3.54
CA ILE A 289 -15.30 15.18 3.12
C ILE A 289 -15.58 16.49 2.38
N GLU A 290 -15.21 17.61 2.97
CA GLU A 290 -15.42 18.93 2.37
C GLU A 290 -14.23 19.33 1.50
N THR A 291 -14.38 20.42 0.73
CA THR A 291 -13.28 20.96 -0.07
C THR A 291 -12.03 21.22 0.78
N GLY A 292 -10.91 20.59 0.39
CA GLY A 292 -9.64 20.66 1.08
C GLY A 292 -9.45 19.62 2.18
N ASP A 293 -10.49 18.88 2.57
CA ASP A 293 -10.40 17.79 3.52
C ASP A 293 -9.79 16.55 2.89
N LEU A 294 -9.22 15.70 3.75
CA LEU A 294 -8.81 14.36 3.41
C LEU A 294 -9.45 13.32 4.32
N GLN A 295 -9.66 12.15 3.73
CA GLN A 295 -9.97 10.93 4.46
C GLN A 295 -8.91 9.88 4.19
N PHE A 296 -8.37 9.31 5.27
CA PHE A 296 -7.51 8.13 5.23
C PHE A 296 -8.30 6.94 5.76
N MET A 297 -8.73 6.06 4.87
CA MET A 297 -9.41 4.81 5.24
C MET A 297 -8.45 3.64 5.13
N THR A 298 -8.15 2.99 6.24
CA THR A 298 -7.50 1.69 6.26
C THR A 298 -8.55 0.59 6.08
N ALA A 299 -8.53 -0.16 4.97
CA ALA A 299 -9.48 -1.25 4.74
C ALA A 299 -9.15 -2.51 5.55
N GLY A 300 -7.86 -2.79 5.78
CA GLY A 300 -7.40 -3.93 6.58
C GLY A 300 -8.03 -5.25 6.13
N LYS A 301 -8.58 -6.01 7.09
CA LYS A 301 -9.24 -7.30 6.86
C LYS A 301 -10.53 -7.22 6.03
N GLY A 302 -11.07 -6.04 5.77
CA GLY A 302 -12.27 -5.88 4.95
C GLY A 302 -13.15 -4.73 5.40
N ILE A 303 -13.58 -3.91 4.45
CA ILE A 303 -14.59 -2.88 4.64
C ILE A 303 -15.57 -2.88 3.46
N VAL A 304 -16.84 -2.57 3.70
CA VAL A 304 -17.80 -2.20 2.65
C VAL A 304 -18.29 -0.79 2.95
N HIS A 305 -18.21 0.08 1.95
CA HIS A 305 -18.55 1.49 2.09
C HIS A 305 -19.13 2.07 0.81
N ALA A 306 -19.72 3.26 0.91
CA ALA A 306 -20.16 4.08 -0.21
C ALA A 306 -19.50 5.46 -0.11
N GLU A 307 -19.21 6.06 -1.27
CA GLU A 307 -18.68 7.42 -1.43
C GLU A 307 -19.54 8.15 -2.46
N MET A 308 -20.40 9.05 -1.98
CA MET A 308 -21.45 9.69 -2.78
C MET A 308 -21.25 11.20 -2.79
N PRO A 309 -21.10 11.85 -3.95
CA PRO A 309 -20.96 13.30 -4.03
C PRO A 309 -22.20 14.03 -3.52
N HIS A 310 -22.00 15.22 -2.96
CA HIS A 310 -23.10 16.15 -2.69
C HIS A 310 -23.66 16.75 -3.98
N ASP A 311 -24.94 17.08 -3.93
CA ASP A 311 -25.60 17.90 -4.93
C ASP A 311 -25.20 19.37 -4.72
N ASN A 312 -24.17 19.82 -5.44
CA ASN A 312 -23.78 21.22 -5.40
C ASN A 312 -24.93 22.10 -5.93
N SER A 313 -25.26 23.18 -5.22
CA SER A 313 -26.41 24.02 -5.54
C SER A 313 -26.36 24.66 -6.94
N ASP A 314 -25.17 24.79 -7.51
CA ASP A 314 -24.92 25.32 -8.85
C ASP A 314 -24.85 24.22 -9.94
N GLY A 315 -25.06 22.95 -9.57
CA GLY A 315 -24.97 21.79 -10.45
C GLY A 315 -23.53 21.42 -10.84
N SER A 316 -22.52 22.03 -10.20
CA SER A 316 -21.13 21.71 -10.47
C SER A 316 -20.76 20.31 -9.99
N SER A 317 -19.77 19.71 -10.64
CA SER A 317 -19.27 18.39 -10.27
C SER A 317 -18.32 18.44 -9.08
N ASN A 318 -18.23 17.34 -8.35
CA ASN A 318 -17.30 17.17 -7.24
C ASN A 318 -15.97 16.62 -7.77
N ILE A 319 -14.88 17.30 -7.44
CA ILE A 319 -13.56 17.03 -8.01
C ILE A 319 -12.60 16.68 -6.89
N GLY A 320 -11.86 15.59 -7.03
CA GLY A 320 -10.91 15.15 -6.04
C GLY A 320 -9.98 14.07 -6.54
N LEU A 321 -9.21 13.52 -5.62
CA LEU A 321 -8.21 12.49 -5.87
C LEU A 321 -8.46 11.28 -4.97
N GLN A 322 -8.38 10.08 -5.55
CA GLN A 322 -8.38 8.82 -4.82
C GLN A 322 -7.03 8.14 -5.01
N LEU A 323 -6.23 8.05 -3.94
CA LEU A 323 -4.95 7.35 -3.93
C LEU A 323 -5.09 6.05 -3.13
N TRP A 324 -4.78 4.91 -3.75
CA TRP A 324 -4.68 3.64 -3.04
C TRP A 324 -3.24 3.35 -2.67
N VAL A 325 -3.03 3.02 -1.39
CA VAL A 325 -1.73 2.72 -0.81
C VAL A 325 -1.76 1.29 -0.27
N ASP A 326 -0.79 0.49 -0.66
CA ASP A 326 -0.65 -0.89 -0.19
C ASP A 326 -0.34 -0.92 1.30
N LEU A 327 -0.97 -1.84 2.03
CA LEU A 327 -0.62 -2.12 3.42
C LEU A 327 0.55 -3.11 3.48
N PRO A 328 1.49 -2.95 4.44
CA PRO A 328 2.46 -3.98 4.76
C PRO A 328 1.76 -5.30 5.02
N LYS A 329 2.36 -6.41 4.57
CA LYS A 329 1.82 -7.76 4.69
C LYS A 329 1.23 -8.05 6.07
N ASP A 330 1.91 -7.64 7.13
CA ASP A 330 1.51 -7.92 8.52
C ASP A 330 0.33 -7.06 9.01
N LEU A 331 0.01 -5.97 8.28
CA LEU A 331 -1.13 -5.08 8.57
C LEU A 331 -2.33 -5.32 7.64
N LYS A 332 -2.22 -6.17 6.61
CA LYS A 332 -3.34 -6.48 5.71
C LYS A 332 -4.56 -7.11 6.39
N ASN A 333 -4.40 -7.65 7.61
CA ASN A 333 -5.48 -8.22 8.42
C ASN A 333 -5.86 -7.36 9.64
N CYS A 334 -5.41 -6.11 9.73
CA CYS A 334 -5.82 -5.22 10.82
C CYS A 334 -7.31 -4.87 10.74
N GLU A 335 -7.87 -4.36 11.84
CA GLU A 335 -9.23 -3.81 11.82
C GLU A 335 -9.30 -2.56 10.92
N PRO A 336 -10.40 -2.35 10.19
CA PRO A 336 -10.60 -1.12 9.44
C PRO A 336 -10.56 0.10 10.36
N ARG A 337 -10.08 1.23 9.84
CA ARG A 337 -9.94 2.49 10.58
C ARG A 337 -10.12 3.67 9.62
N TYR A 338 -10.71 4.75 10.14
CA TYR A 338 -10.72 6.06 9.48
C TYR A 338 -9.85 7.06 10.23
N ARG A 339 -9.23 7.96 9.48
CA ARG A 339 -8.65 9.19 9.97
C ARG A 339 -9.00 10.32 9.01
N ASP A 340 -9.95 11.14 9.41
CA ASP A 340 -10.25 12.38 8.70
C ASP A 340 -9.23 13.46 9.10
N LEU A 341 -8.83 14.27 8.13
CA LEU A 341 -7.96 15.42 8.29
C LEU A 341 -8.64 16.62 7.64
N LYS A 342 -9.12 17.55 8.47
CA LYS A 342 -9.82 18.74 7.99
C LYS A 342 -8.85 19.72 7.35
N ALA A 343 -9.30 20.44 6.33
CA ALA A 343 -8.50 21.43 5.61
C ALA A 343 -7.83 22.44 6.56
N ALA A 344 -8.54 22.85 7.61
CA ALA A 344 -8.07 23.78 8.63
C ALA A 344 -6.95 23.21 9.52
N GLU A 345 -6.79 21.89 9.60
CA GLU A 345 -5.70 21.23 10.32
C GLU A 345 -4.41 21.14 9.48
N ILE A 346 -4.48 21.39 8.16
CA ILE A 346 -3.35 21.20 7.24
C ILE A 346 -2.43 22.43 7.28
N PRO A 347 -1.18 22.28 7.75
CA PRO A 347 -0.25 23.39 7.78
C PRO A 347 0.19 23.78 6.36
N THR A 348 0.40 25.08 6.16
CA THR A 348 0.86 25.64 4.88
C THR A 348 2.29 26.16 5.02
N ALA A 349 3.17 25.72 4.13
CA ALA A 349 4.54 26.20 4.00
C ALA A 349 4.67 27.10 2.76
N LYS A 350 5.58 28.08 2.79
CA LYS A 350 5.80 29.01 1.68
C LYS A 350 7.27 29.22 1.40
N SER A 351 7.62 29.48 0.14
CA SER A 351 8.95 29.98 -0.23
C SER A 351 9.17 31.40 0.31
N LYS A 352 10.44 31.81 0.43
CA LYS A 352 10.81 33.13 0.94
C LYS A 352 10.29 34.30 0.11
N ASP A 353 10.03 34.07 -1.17
CA ASP A 353 9.50 35.04 -2.13
C ASP A 353 8.00 34.91 -2.35
N ASP A 354 7.30 34.08 -1.55
CA ASP A 354 5.87 33.79 -1.63
C ASP A 354 5.38 33.24 -3.00
N LYS A 355 6.30 32.89 -3.91
CA LYS A 355 5.95 32.33 -5.23
C LYS A 355 5.61 30.83 -5.20
N VAL A 356 5.89 30.14 -4.08
CA VAL A 356 5.55 28.72 -3.88
C VAL A 356 4.76 28.59 -2.60
N THR A 357 3.61 27.94 -2.68
CA THR A 357 2.78 27.56 -1.52
C THR A 357 2.61 26.04 -1.50
N VAL A 358 2.83 25.42 -0.34
CA VAL A 358 2.74 23.97 -0.14
C VAL A 358 1.80 23.68 1.02
N LYS A 359 0.69 22.98 0.76
CA LYS A 359 -0.11 22.36 1.82
C LYS A 359 0.58 21.05 2.22
N VAL A 360 1.07 20.99 3.45
CA VAL A 360 1.84 19.84 3.96
C VAL A 360 0.87 18.84 4.58
N ILE A 361 0.15 18.09 3.73
CA ILE A 361 -0.83 17.10 4.14
C ILE A 361 -0.15 15.99 4.95
N SER A 362 0.94 15.46 4.41
CA SER A 362 1.75 14.44 5.08
C SER A 362 3.22 14.62 4.71
N GLY A 363 4.11 14.67 5.69
CA GLY A 363 5.56 14.87 5.49
C GLY A 363 6.04 16.25 5.93
N ARG A 364 6.97 16.84 5.17
CA ARG A 364 7.61 18.12 5.51
C ARG A 364 7.95 18.95 4.27
N SER A 365 7.76 20.27 4.35
CA SER A 365 8.21 21.22 3.33
C SER A 365 8.59 22.56 3.94
N TYR A 366 9.66 23.21 3.43
CA TYR A 366 10.20 24.48 3.95
C TYR A 366 10.30 24.57 5.49
N GLY A 367 10.68 23.45 6.12
CA GLY A 367 10.82 23.37 7.57
C GLY A 367 9.52 23.12 8.36
N VAL A 368 8.36 23.15 7.71
CA VAL A 368 7.03 22.91 8.29
C VAL A 368 6.66 21.43 8.16
N ASP A 369 6.33 20.80 9.28
CA ASP A 369 5.91 19.39 9.37
C ASP A 369 4.38 19.26 9.33
N SER A 370 3.89 18.14 8.81
CA SER A 370 2.47 17.77 8.84
C SER A 370 1.99 17.35 10.23
N VAL A 371 0.68 17.19 10.37
CA VAL A 371 0.09 16.41 11.46
C VAL A 371 0.59 14.95 11.36
N ARG A 372 0.80 14.30 12.52
CA ARG A 372 1.31 12.92 12.62
C ARG A 372 0.16 11.89 12.63
N GLU A 373 0.51 10.62 12.42
CA GLU A 373 -0.38 9.45 12.64
C GLU A 373 -1.61 9.37 11.72
N LEU A 374 -1.40 9.70 10.45
CA LEU A 374 -2.45 9.66 9.41
C LEU A 374 -2.68 8.24 8.89
N ALA A 375 -1.63 7.61 8.35
CA ALA A 375 -1.68 6.32 7.65
C ALA A 375 -0.70 5.29 8.26
N TYR A 376 -0.97 3.99 8.08
CA TYR A 376 -0.06 2.93 8.53
C TYR A 376 1.17 2.82 7.64
N THR A 377 1.00 2.97 6.32
CA THR A 377 2.10 3.02 5.37
C THR A 377 2.67 4.44 5.31
N PRO A 378 4.00 4.65 5.46
CA PRO A 378 4.60 5.97 5.35
C PRO A 378 4.41 6.54 3.95
N VAL A 379 3.62 7.61 3.86
CA VAL A 379 3.35 8.35 2.63
C VAL A 379 3.43 9.82 2.91
N TRP A 380 4.20 10.53 2.10
CA TRP A 380 4.21 11.98 2.00
C TRP A 380 3.27 12.38 0.87
N LEU A 381 2.46 13.38 1.12
CA LEU A 381 1.53 13.96 0.17
C LEU A 381 1.59 15.47 0.36
N LEU A 382 1.97 16.17 -0.69
CA LEU A 382 2.11 17.62 -0.70
C LEU A 382 1.26 18.18 -1.85
N ASP A 383 0.40 19.15 -1.58
CA ASP A 383 -0.32 19.90 -2.63
C ASP A 383 0.36 21.25 -2.82
N ILE A 384 0.95 21.43 -4.00
CA ILE A 384 1.91 22.48 -4.30
C ILE A 384 1.33 23.39 -5.37
N THR A 385 1.37 24.69 -5.11
CA THR A 385 1.09 25.74 -6.11
C THR A 385 2.35 26.58 -6.33
N ILE A 386 2.75 26.74 -7.59
CA ILE A 386 3.89 27.56 -8.01
C ILE A 386 3.37 28.67 -8.93
N LEU A 387 3.59 29.92 -8.53
CA LEU A 387 3.32 31.12 -9.34
C LEU A 387 4.41 31.33 -10.40
N PRO A 388 4.14 32.08 -11.49
CA PRO A 388 5.16 32.42 -12.49
C PRO A 388 6.48 32.96 -11.90
N GLY A 389 7.59 32.41 -12.36
CA GLY A 389 8.95 32.67 -11.86
C GLY A 389 9.28 31.97 -10.53
N GLY A 390 8.34 31.24 -9.93
CA GLY A 390 8.54 30.47 -8.71
C GLY A 390 9.34 29.20 -8.94
N LYS A 391 10.11 28.80 -7.92
CA LYS A 391 10.96 27.60 -7.93
C LYS A 391 10.85 26.83 -6.61
N LEU A 392 10.55 25.55 -6.71
CA LEU A 392 10.51 24.60 -5.61
C LEU A 392 11.74 23.70 -5.66
N ALA A 393 12.36 23.50 -4.49
CA ALA A 393 13.31 22.42 -4.25
C ALA A 393 12.79 21.60 -3.05
N GLN A 394 12.20 20.43 -3.32
CA GLN A 394 11.58 19.60 -2.31
C GLN A 394 12.42 18.36 -2.04
N ASN A 395 13.05 18.30 -0.87
CA ASN A 395 13.73 17.10 -0.39
C ASN A 395 12.73 15.98 -0.12
N LEU A 396 13.14 14.75 -0.40
CA LEU A 396 12.36 13.53 -0.18
C LEU A 396 13.18 12.52 0.62
N PRO A 397 12.54 11.66 1.44
CA PRO A 397 13.24 10.59 2.14
C PRO A 397 14.01 9.66 1.19
N ALA A 398 15.17 9.18 1.64
CA ALA A 398 16.05 8.34 0.86
C ALA A 398 15.39 6.99 0.54
N GLY A 399 15.54 6.52 -0.71
CA GLY A 399 15.00 5.24 -1.16
C GLY A 399 13.47 5.20 -1.30
N TRP A 400 12.75 6.30 -1.03
CA TRP A 400 11.31 6.36 -1.26
C TRP A 400 10.99 6.45 -2.74
N ASN A 401 9.91 5.79 -3.17
CA ASN A 401 9.33 5.99 -4.50
C ASN A 401 8.57 7.31 -4.52
N ALA A 402 8.66 8.08 -5.62
CA ALA A 402 8.00 9.36 -5.72
C ALA A 402 7.42 9.63 -7.11
N PHE A 403 6.30 10.33 -7.16
CA PHE A 403 5.70 10.83 -8.39
C PHE A 403 5.01 12.19 -8.14
N ALA A 404 4.88 12.98 -9.20
CA ALA A 404 4.06 14.19 -9.21
C ALA A 404 2.88 14.02 -10.17
N TYR A 405 1.73 14.61 -9.84
CA TYR A 405 0.57 14.65 -10.74
C TYR A 405 0.09 16.09 -10.92
N THR A 406 0.18 16.60 -12.14
CA THR A 406 -0.14 17.99 -12.47
C THR A 406 -1.65 18.19 -12.56
N LEU A 407 -2.22 18.97 -11.66
CA LEU A 407 -3.65 19.27 -11.57
C LEU A 407 -4.05 20.44 -12.45
N GLU A 408 -3.23 21.48 -12.51
CA GLU A 408 -3.48 22.73 -13.22
C GLU A 408 -2.17 23.32 -13.77
N GLY A 409 -2.27 24.06 -14.88
CA GLY A 409 -1.13 24.69 -15.54
C GLY A 409 -0.10 23.69 -16.09
N THR A 410 1.13 24.19 -16.27
CA THR A 410 2.28 23.43 -16.77
C THR A 410 3.44 23.58 -15.81
N THR A 411 3.96 22.47 -15.30
CA THR A 411 5.10 22.44 -14.38
C THR A 411 6.37 22.05 -15.14
N THR A 412 7.48 22.75 -14.91
CA THR A 412 8.79 22.36 -15.41
C THR A 412 9.55 21.61 -14.33
N PHE A 413 9.86 20.33 -14.56
CA PHE A 413 10.71 19.54 -13.67
C PHE A 413 12.17 19.58 -14.16
N ASP A 414 13.10 19.76 -13.22
CA ASP A 414 14.55 19.84 -13.49
C ASP A 414 15.28 18.66 -12.84
N THR A 415 16.03 17.91 -13.64
CA THR A 415 16.82 16.75 -13.21
C THR A 415 18.29 17.09 -12.98
N GLY A 416 18.68 18.35 -13.13
CA GLY A 416 20.07 18.82 -13.14
C GLY A 416 20.82 18.55 -14.45
N ALA A 417 20.36 17.57 -15.24
CA ALA A 417 20.87 17.28 -16.58
C ALA A 417 19.95 17.81 -17.69
N THR A 418 18.64 17.68 -17.49
CA THR A 418 17.60 18.13 -18.42
C THR A 418 16.41 18.72 -17.68
N THR A 419 15.68 19.58 -18.37
CA THR A 419 14.38 20.09 -17.93
C THR A 419 13.27 19.51 -18.81
N GLN A 420 12.11 19.26 -18.22
CA GLN A 420 10.93 18.77 -18.93
C GLN A 420 9.68 19.51 -18.47
N GLN A 421 8.98 20.13 -19.43
CA GLN A 421 7.66 20.70 -19.22
C GLN A 421 6.60 19.60 -19.21
N VAL A 422 5.75 19.63 -18.20
CA VAL A 422 4.71 18.63 -17.97
C VAL A 422 3.37 19.34 -17.80
N PRO A 423 2.45 19.21 -18.78
CA PRO A 423 1.15 19.88 -18.72
C PRO A 423 0.20 19.17 -17.74
N ARG A 424 -0.97 19.77 -17.56
CA ARG A 424 -2.09 19.22 -16.79
C ARG A 424 -2.40 17.75 -17.12
N TYR A 425 -2.89 17.03 -16.11
CA TYR A 425 -3.31 15.63 -16.14
C TYR A 425 -2.20 14.60 -16.43
N HIS A 426 -0.94 15.01 -16.35
CA HIS A 426 0.17 14.10 -16.49
C HIS A 426 0.71 13.65 -15.13
N ASN A 427 1.13 12.39 -15.07
CA ASN A 427 1.91 11.82 -13.99
C ASN A 427 3.38 11.80 -14.38
N THR A 428 4.24 12.34 -13.51
CA THR A 428 5.70 12.33 -13.61
C THR A 428 6.24 11.40 -12.54
N VAL A 429 6.75 10.25 -12.94
CA VAL A 429 7.39 9.26 -12.06
C VAL A 429 8.88 9.57 -11.99
N PHE A 430 9.41 9.69 -10.78
CA PHE A 430 10.83 9.93 -10.54
C PHE A 430 11.57 8.63 -10.23
N GLU A 431 12.85 8.60 -10.57
CA GLU A 431 13.75 7.56 -10.08
C GLU A 431 13.94 7.66 -8.56
N GLN A 432 14.34 6.57 -7.92
CA GLN A 432 14.62 6.56 -6.49
C GLN A 432 15.93 7.28 -6.14
N GLN A 433 16.88 7.28 -7.07
CA GLN A 433 18.19 7.93 -6.91
C GLN A 433 18.04 9.45 -6.92
N GLY A 434 18.69 10.10 -5.97
CA GLY A 434 18.60 11.55 -5.74
C GLY A 434 17.78 11.90 -4.50
N ASP A 435 17.98 13.11 -4.03
CA ASP A 435 17.52 13.57 -2.71
C ASP A 435 16.33 14.52 -2.81
N GLN A 436 16.12 15.15 -3.97
CA GLN A 436 15.10 16.19 -4.14
C GLN A 436 14.41 16.18 -5.50
N VAL A 437 13.20 16.74 -5.55
CA VAL A 437 12.50 17.10 -6.78
C VAL A 437 12.58 18.62 -6.95
N LEU A 438 13.05 19.05 -8.13
CA LEU A 438 13.07 20.46 -8.51
C LEU A 438 11.91 20.72 -9.47
N ALA A 439 11.10 21.74 -9.17
CA ALA A 439 9.97 22.15 -10.00
C ALA A 439 9.93 23.68 -10.14
N SER A 440 9.49 24.18 -11.29
CA SER A 440 9.39 25.61 -11.54
C SER A 440 8.30 25.95 -12.56
N VAL A 441 7.88 27.21 -12.53
CA VAL A 441 7.04 27.81 -13.57
C VAL A 441 7.83 29.00 -14.16
N PRO A 442 8.03 29.08 -15.48
CA PRO A 442 8.76 30.18 -16.08
C PRO A 442 8.06 31.51 -15.79
N GLU A 443 8.82 32.60 -15.71
CA GLU A 443 8.26 33.94 -15.48
C GLU A 443 7.61 34.49 -16.75
N GLU A 444 8.28 34.32 -17.89
CA GLU A 444 7.77 34.67 -19.21
C GLU A 444 7.13 33.46 -19.90
N GLY A 445 6.01 33.69 -20.58
CA GLY A 445 5.31 32.65 -21.37
C GLY A 445 4.50 31.65 -20.56
N ALA A 446 4.41 31.79 -19.23
CA ALA A 446 3.50 31.00 -18.41
C ALA A 446 2.05 31.49 -18.56
N GLU A 447 1.11 30.57 -18.78
CA GLU A 447 -0.33 30.85 -18.86
C GLU A 447 -0.93 31.18 -17.48
N GLY A 448 -0.23 30.86 -16.39
CA GLY A 448 -0.67 31.09 -15.03
C GLY A 448 0.16 30.30 -14.02
N ALA A 449 -0.39 30.12 -12.82
CA ALA A 449 0.20 29.24 -11.82
C ALA A 449 0.09 27.77 -12.25
N ALA A 450 1.01 26.93 -11.77
CA ALA A 450 0.88 25.49 -11.86
C ALA A 450 0.56 24.91 -10.49
N ARG A 451 -0.36 23.95 -10.45
CA ARG A 451 -0.72 23.19 -9.24
C ARG A 451 -0.50 21.71 -9.48
N PHE A 452 0.19 21.05 -8.58
CA PHE A 452 0.43 19.61 -8.64
C PHE A 452 0.51 19.00 -7.25
N ILE A 453 0.16 17.72 -7.14
CA ILE A 453 0.51 16.95 -5.95
C ILE A 453 1.88 16.31 -6.14
N LEU A 454 2.68 16.26 -5.09
CA LEU A 454 3.90 15.45 -5.01
C LEU A 454 3.70 14.41 -3.93
N VAL A 455 3.83 13.14 -4.32
CA VAL A 455 3.61 12.00 -3.45
C VAL A 455 4.89 11.18 -3.37
N ALA A 456 5.29 10.80 -2.16
CA ALA A 456 6.41 9.89 -1.95
C ALA A 456 6.04 8.83 -0.90
N GLY A 457 6.51 7.60 -1.06
CA GLY A 457 6.15 6.52 -0.13
C GLY A 457 7.27 5.49 -0.02
N LEU A 458 7.36 4.86 1.14
CA LEU A 458 8.32 3.78 1.38
C LEU A 458 7.93 2.56 0.53
N PRO A 459 8.78 2.12 -0.43
CA PRO A 459 8.52 0.93 -1.22
C PRO A 459 8.42 -0.29 -0.32
N LEU A 460 7.36 -1.07 -0.49
CA LEU A 460 7.19 -2.33 0.23
C LEU A 460 7.84 -3.47 -0.55
N ALA A 461 8.75 -4.18 0.11
CA ALA A 461 9.39 -5.38 -0.42
C ALA A 461 8.45 -6.60 -0.29
N GLN A 462 7.32 -6.56 -1.00
CA GLN A 462 6.31 -7.61 -0.99
C GLN A 462 5.63 -7.77 -2.37
N PRO A 463 5.09 -8.94 -2.69
CA PRO A 463 4.27 -9.11 -3.89
C PRO A 463 2.97 -8.31 -3.78
N VAL A 464 2.54 -7.73 -4.91
CA VAL A 464 1.22 -7.10 -5.05
C VAL A 464 0.37 -7.98 -5.95
N VAL A 465 -0.67 -8.60 -5.37
CA VAL A 465 -1.67 -9.38 -6.09
C VAL A 465 -3.01 -8.69 -5.94
N GLN A 466 -3.46 -8.04 -7.01
CA GLN A 466 -4.69 -7.26 -7.05
C GLN A 466 -5.73 -7.93 -7.95
N TYR A 467 -6.96 -8.03 -7.45
CA TYR A 467 -8.14 -8.38 -8.23
C TYR A 467 -9.30 -7.47 -7.82
N GLY A 468 -9.59 -6.47 -8.65
CA GLY A 468 -10.56 -5.42 -8.34
C GLY A 468 -10.25 -4.76 -6.98
N PRO A 469 -11.17 -4.83 -6.01
CA PRO A 469 -11.03 -4.17 -4.71
C PRO A 469 -10.13 -4.89 -3.70
N PHE A 470 -9.61 -6.07 -4.04
CA PHE A 470 -8.84 -6.90 -3.11
C PHE A 470 -7.36 -6.88 -3.48
N VAL A 471 -6.51 -6.41 -2.57
CA VAL A 471 -5.06 -6.29 -2.77
C VAL A 471 -4.31 -7.03 -1.67
N LEU A 472 -3.81 -8.22 -1.99
CA LEU A 472 -3.12 -9.11 -1.05
C LEU A 472 -1.73 -9.50 -1.59
N THR A 473 -1.01 -10.34 -0.86
CA THR A 473 0.35 -10.77 -1.24
C THR A 473 0.39 -12.09 -2.01
N ASP A 474 -0.74 -12.79 -2.13
CA ASP A 474 -0.82 -14.10 -2.79
C ASP A 474 -2.19 -14.31 -3.45
N ALA A 475 -2.21 -15.04 -4.57
CA ALA A 475 -3.43 -15.31 -5.34
C ALA A 475 -4.46 -16.13 -4.56
N SER A 476 -4.04 -17.03 -3.66
CA SER A 476 -4.96 -17.76 -2.78
C SER A 476 -5.63 -16.84 -1.75
N GLN A 477 -4.92 -15.83 -1.25
CA GLN A 477 -5.47 -14.84 -0.33
C GLN A 477 -6.51 -13.95 -1.01
N VAL A 478 -6.27 -13.55 -2.27
CA VAL A 478 -7.26 -12.82 -3.08
C VAL A 478 -8.51 -13.67 -3.31
N ARG A 479 -8.36 -14.94 -3.70
CA ARG A 479 -9.50 -15.86 -3.84
C ARG A 479 -10.27 -16.02 -2.52
N GLN A 480 -9.55 -16.11 -1.40
CA GLN A 480 -10.17 -16.16 -0.08
C GLN A 480 -10.93 -14.87 0.22
N ALA A 481 -10.41 -13.69 -0.12
CA ALA A 481 -11.10 -12.42 0.05
C ALA A 481 -12.43 -12.35 -0.72
N MET A 482 -12.45 -12.86 -1.96
CA MET A 482 -13.69 -12.96 -2.74
C MET A 482 -14.71 -13.89 -2.08
N MET A 483 -14.27 -15.03 -1.55
CA MET A 483 -15.15 -15.97 -0.82
C MET A 483 -15.63 -15.39 0.51
N ASP A 484 -14.78 -14.69 1.24
CA ASP A 484 -15.09 -14.05 2.52
C ASP A 484 -16.14 -12.96 2.31
N TYR A 485 -16.01 -12.15 1.27
CA TYR A 485 -16.99 -11.14 0.89
C TYR A 485 -18.34 -11.77 0.53
N SER A 486 -18.36 -12.78 -0.35
CA SER A 486 -19.61 -13.42 -0.78
C SER A 486 -20.31 -14.25 0.29
N SER A 487 -19.56 -14.75 1.28
CA SER A 487 -20.10 -15.52 2.42
C SER A 487 -20.33 -14.70 3.68
N PHE A 488 -19.96 -13.41 3.67
CA PHE A 488 -20.01 -12.51 4.83
C PHE A 488 -19.21 -13.06 6.02
N THR A 489 -17.94 -13.38 5.82
CA THR A 489 -17.05 -13.94 6.85
C THR A 489 -15.69 -13.26 6.89
N ASN A 490 -14.94 -13.47 7.97
CA ASN A 490 -13.53 -13.08 8.14
C ASN A 490 -13.26 -11.60 7.85
N GLY A 491 -14.10 -10.70 8.39
CA GLY A 491 -14.02 -9.25 8.18
C GLY A 491 -15.21 -8.66 7.43
N PHE A 492 -16.00 -9.49 6.73
CA PHE A 492 -17.20 -9.05 6.01
C PHE A 492 -18.52 -9.45 6.66
N GLU A 493 -18.51 -9.86 7.94
CA GLU A 493 -19.72 -10.29 8.67
C GLU A 493 -20.82 -9.24 8.66
N ARG A 494 -20.44 -7.95 8.73
CA ARG A 494 -21.37 -6.82 8.76
C ARG A 494 -22.01 -6.51 7.42
N ALA A 495 -21.49 -7.05 6.31
CA ALA A 495 -22.02 -6.78 4.98
C ALA A 495 -23.30 -7.58 4.64
N ARG A 496 -23.69 -8.58 5.45
CA ARG A 496 -24.79 -9.50 5.12
C ARG A 496 -26.12 -8.82 4.83
N ASP A 497 -26.47 -7.84 5.66
CA ASP A 497 -27.75 -7.14 5.61
C ASP A 497 -27.54 -5.62 5.63
N TRP A 498 -26.32 -5.18 5.34
CA TRP A 498 -25.98 -3.76 5.31
C TRP A 498 -26.20 -3.21 3.91
N ALA A 499 -26.82 -2.03 3.86
CA ALA A 499 -26.89 -1.20 2.68
C ALA A 499 -26.81 0.25 3.14
N SER A 500 -25.92 1.03 2.54
CA SER A 500 -25.77 2.45 2.91
C SER A 500 -27.08 3.22 2.69
N GLU A 501 -27.29 4.27 3.47
CA GLU A 501 -28.39 5.22 3.24
C GLU A 501 -28.09 6.05 1.98
N ILE A 502 -26.82 6.46 1.80
CA ILE A 502 -26.39 7.35 0.71
C ILE A 502 -26.34 6.65 -0.66
N GLY A 503 -26.01 5.35 -0.72
CA GLY A 503 -25.92 4.59 -1.95
C GLY A 503 -27.27 4.16 -2.53
N ARG A 504 -28.33 4.12 -1.71
CA ARG A 504 -29.70 3.78 -2.15
C ARG A 504 -30.29 4.77 -3.13
N VAL A 505 -29.81 6.01 -3.14
CA VAL A 505 -30.32 7.08 -4.02
C VAL A 505 -30.07 6.75 -5.52
N MET A 506 -29.19 5.78 -5.81
CA MET A 506 -28.88 5.33 -7.17
C MET A 506 -29.46 3.96 -7.57
N MET A 507 -30.24 3.31 -6.69
CA MET A 507 -31.01 2.11 -7.02
C MET A 507 -32.44 2.47 -7.45
#